data_AF-A0A5J4Y662-F1
#
_entry.id   AF-A0A5J4Y662-F1
#
_cell.length_a   1.000
_cell.length_b   1.000
_cell.length_c   1.000
_cell.angle_alpha   90.00
_cell.angle_beta   90.00
_cell.angle_gamma   90.00
#
_symmetry.space_group_name_H-M   'P 1'
#
loop_
_entity.id
_entity.type
_entity.pdbx_description
1 polymer ?
#
loop_
_entity_poly.entity_id
_entity_poly.type
_entity_poly.pdbx_seq_one_letter_code
_entity_poly.pdbx_strand_id
1 'polypeptide(L)'
;MDEDNEKLCAEGEQSDQHVLNVPTVLLQGKQYWTDERRLCKAMLSHSQVQTSSVTFDLADVHKTSEAKSFDYREKDAEAHKHQQCHRDVLQVLNLLLYKLTRRPYDDILLGFLFVDEHLVDIGDDLVDYEASYIHLYGKEAQMRLVHRIVDFEQQHANMLLQLPQQTQELVKLRQHEAASVAGSEKWVFPSAILDEGKYRDDMGLVSSSESE
;
A
#
# COMPACT_ATOMS: atom_id res chain seq x y z
N MET A 1 -59.40 1.95 -15.06
CA MET A 1 -59.48 1.34 -16.39
C MET A 1 -59.65 2.52 -17.31
N ASP A 2 -58.58 3.16 -17.76
CA ASP A 2 -57.34 2.62 -18.33
C ASP A 2 -56.15 3.45 -17.79
N GLU A 3 -55.10 2.92 -17.16
CA GLU A 3 -54.05 2.01 -17.70
C GLU A 3 -53.57 2.44 -19.09
N ASP A 4 -52.65 3.42 -19.11
CA ASP A 4 -51.51 3.50 -20.03
C ASP A 4 -50.90 4.92 -19.99
N ASN A 5 -50.05 5.17 -18.99
CA ASN A 5 -49.03 6.22 -19.08
C ASN A 5 -47.75 5.79 -18.33
N GLU A 6 -47.42 4.50 -18.45
CA GLU A 6 -46.07 3.98 -18.21
C GLU A 6 -45.31 4.01 -19.54
N LYS A 7 -43.99 4.29 -19.45
CA LYS A 7 -43.00 4.41 -20.53
C LYS A 7 -42.97 5.75 -21.25
N LEU A 8 -42.19 6.67 -20.69
CA LEU A 8 -41.11 7.35 -21.42
C LEU A 8 -40.29 8.15 -20.40
N CYS A 9 -39.14 7.57 -20.04
CA CYS A 9 -37.91 8.18 -19.50
C CYS A 9 -37.11 7.09 -18.76
N ALA A 10 -36.82 6.00 -19.48
CA ALA A 10 -35.58 5.28 -19.26
C ALA A 10 -34.54 5.97 -20.15
N GLU A 11 -33.41 6.32 -19.56
CA GLU A 11 -32.06 6.50 -20.15
C GLU A 11 -31.32 7.61 -19.41
N GLY A 12 -30.80 7.21 -18.26
CA GLY A 12 -29.69 7.85 -17.58
C GLY A 12 -28.91 6.73 -16.94
N GLU A 13 -28.23 5.92 -17.76
CA GLU A 13 -27.12 5.07 -17.30
C GLU A 13 -26.11 6.01 -16.64
N GLN A 14 -26.26 6.22 -15.33
CA GLN A 14 -25.23 6.79 -14.51
C GLN A 14 -24.08 5.79 -14.55
N SER A 15 -23.07 6.14 -15.34
CA SER A 15 -21.73 5.58 -15.30
C SER A 15 -21.40 5.14 -13.87
N ASP A 16 -21.14 3.84 -13.71
CA ASP A 16 -20.49 3.24 -12.56
C ASP A 16 -19.09 3.87 -12.43
N GLN A 17 -19.05 5.11 -11.97
CA GLN A 17 -17.85 5.69 -11.38
C GLN A 17 -17.71 5.00 -10.03
N HIS A 18 -16.60 4.29 -9.86
CA HIS A 18 -16.23 3.59 -8.64
C HIS A 18 -16.20 4.60 -7.47
N VAL A 19 -17.34 4.86 -6.82
CA VAL A 19 -17.43 5.90 -5.78
C VAL A 19 -16.69 5.40 -4.56
N LEU A 20 -15.43 5.81 -4.45
CA LEU A 20 -14.58 5.57 -3.30
C LEU A 20 -15.28 6.20 -2.09
N ASN A 21 -15.73 5.36 -1.16
CA ASN A 21 -16.52 5.78 -0.01
C ASN A 21 -16.04 5.04 1.25
N VAL A 22 -16.35 5.60 2.42
CA VAL A 22 -15.86 5.07 3.70
C VAL A 22 -16.11 3.55 3.87
N PRO A 23 -17.33 3.01 3.68
CA PRO A 23 -17.55 1.57 3.69
C PRO A 23 -16.64 0.76 2.75
N THR A 24 -16.46 1.21 1.50
CA THR A 24 -15.60 0.54 0.52
C THR A 24 -14.15 0.48 1.00
N VAL A 25 -13.61 1.60 1.49
CA VAL A 25 -12.22 1.67 1.99
C VAL A 25 -12.02 0.81 3.24
N LEU A 26 -13.02 0.74 4.12
CA LEU A 26 -12.96 -0.18 5.28
C LEU A 26 -12.96 -1.66 4.85
N LEU A 27 -13.71 -2.01 3.81
CA LEU A 27 -13.71 -3.36 3.26
C LEU A 27 -12.37 -3.69 2.61
N GLN A 28 -11.75 -2.73 1.91
CA GLN A 28 -10.41 -2.85 1.34
C GLN A 28 -9.37 -3.11 2.42
N GLY A 29 -9.37 -2.34 3.52
CA GLY A 29 -8.48 -2.60 4.66
C GLY A 29 -8.66 -3.99 5.27
N LYS A 30 -9.90 -4.51 5.32
CA LYS A 30 -10.17 -5.88 5.79
C LYS A 30 -9.65 -6.95 4.82
N GLN A 31 -9.75 -6.68 3.51
CA GLN A 31 -9.20 -7.54 2.46
C GLN A 31 -7.67 -7.55 2.49
N TYR A 32 -7.03 -6.38 2.62
CA TYR A 32 -5.59 -6.22 2.79
C TYR A 32 -5.07 -7.16 3.88
N TRP A 33 -5.66 -7.11 5.07
CA TRP A 33 -5.22 -7.91 6.21
C TRP A 33 -5.33 -9.43 5.99
N THR A 34 -6.30 -9.88 5.20
CA THR A 34 -6.41 -11.29 4.81
C THR A 34 -5.36 -11.68 3.78
N ASP A 35 -5.16 -10.83 2.77
CA ASP A 35 -4.22 -11.10 1.69
C ASP A 35 -2.76 -11.02 2.15
N GLU A 36 -2.42 -10.04 2.99
CA GLU A 36 -1.09 -9.90 3.60
C GLU A 36 -0.71 -11.17 4.36
N ARG A 37 -1.60 -11.66 5.23
CA ARG A 37 -1.35 -12.90 6.00
C ARG A 37 -1.19 -14.12 5.11
N ARG A 38 -1.92 -14.18 4.00
CA ARG A 38 -1.76 -15.25 2.99
C ARG A 38 -0.38 -15.17 2.34
N LEU A 39 0.05 -13.98 1.90
CA LEU A 39 1.35 -13.75 1.27
C LEU A 39 2.50 -14.07 2.24
N CYS A 40 2.45 -13.52 3.45
CA CYS A 40 3.45 -13.79 4.49
C CYS A 40 3.56 -15.27 4.82
N LYS A 41 2.44 -15.99 4.95
CA LYS A 41 2.46 -17.44 5.18
C LYS A 41 3.09 -18.20 4.00
N ALA A 42 2.79 -17.80 2.77
CA ALA A 42 3.38 -18.41 1.57
C ALA A 42 4.88 -18.14 1.45
N MET A 43 5.35 -16.96 1.85
CA MET A 43 6.79 -16.64 1.91
C MET A 43 7.49 -17.44 3.01
N LEU A 44 6.92 -17.49 4.22
CA LEU A 44 7.48 -18.26 5.35
C LEU A 44 7.63 -19.76 5.07
N SER A 45 6.76 -20.33 4.23
CA SER A 45 6.90 -21.74 3.80
C SER A 45 8.04 -21.99 2.81
N HIS A 46 8.69 -20.94 2.29
CA HIS A 46 9.74 -21.01 1.27
C HIS A 46 10.99 -20.24 1.72
N SER A 47 11.66 -20.73 2.75
CA SER A 47 12.86 -20.09 3.32
C SER A 47 14.05 -19.96 2.36
N GLN A 48 14.05 -20.72 1.26
CA GLN A 48 14.98 -20.54 0.15
C GLN A 48 14.25 -19.96 -1.05
N VAL A 49 14.79 -18.85 -1.54
CA VAL A 49 14.26 -18.12 -2.69
C VAL A 49 14.48 -18.94 -3.96
N GLN A 50 13.45 -19.67 -4.36
CA GLN A 50 13.38 -20.34 -5.66
C GLN A 50 12.20 -19.75 -6.43
N THR A 51 12.49 -19.09 -7.54
CA THR A 51 11.54 -18.31 -8.37
C THR A 51 10.33 -19.10 -8.86
N SER A 52 10.31 -20.43 -8.70
CA SER A 52 9.25 -21.35 -9.14
C SER A 52 8.43 -21.96 -8.00
N SER A 53 8.68 -21.61 -6.73
CA SER A 53 8.06 -22.31 -5.59
C SER A 53 6.94 -21.54 -4.88
N VAL A 54 6.81 -20.23 -5.11
CA VAL A 54 5.76 -19.43 -4.45
C VAL A 54 4.40 -19.56 -5.13
N THR A 55 3.34 -19.53 -4.33
CA THR A 55 1.95 -19.74 -4.76
C THR A 55 1.21 -18.43 -5.08
N PHE A 56 1.94 -17.33 -5.26
CA PHE A 56 1.39 -16.02 -5.55
C PHE A 56 2.20 -15.37 -6.68
N ASP A 57 1.58 -14.41 -7.38
CA ASP A 57 2.23 -13.67 -8.45
C ASP A 57 2.40 -12.18 -8.11
N LEU A 58 2.92 -11.40 -9.07
CA LEU A 58 3.08 -9.97 -8.89
C LEU A 58 1.75 -9.23 -8.72
N ALA A 59 0.69 -9.69 -9.39
CA ALA A 59 -0.63 -9.08 -9.30
C ALA A 59 -1.22 -9.27 -7.90
N ASP A 60 -0.98 -10.42 -7.26
CA ASP A 60 -1.32 -10.65 -5.86
C ASP A 60 -0.63 -9.64 -4.94
N VAL A 61 0.68 -9.44 -5.10
CA VAL A 61 1.46 -8.47 -4.28
C VAL A 61 0.95 -7.06 -4.49
N HIS A 62 0.75 -6.65 -5.75
CA HIS A 62 0.27 -5.30 -6.10
C HIS A 62 -1.12 -5.05 -5.58
N LYS A 63 -2.05 -5.98 -5.79
CA LYS A 63 -3.41 -5.87 -5.28
C LYS A 63 -3.47 -5.80 -3.76
N THR A 64 -2.63 -6.57 -3.08
CA THR A 64 -2.55 -6.56 -1.61
C THR A 64 -2.04 -5.19 -1.14
N SER A 65 -0.86 -4.78 -1.63
CA SER A 65 -0.28 -3.46 -1.39
C SER A 65 -1.30 -2.33 -1.63
N GLU A 66 -2.02 -2.39 -2.75
CA GLU A 66 -2.96 -1.34 -3.14
C GLU A 66 -4.27 -1.31 -2.36
N ALA A 67 -4.58 -2.38 -1.63
CA ALA A 67 -5.69 -2.42 -0.70
C ALA A 67 -5.33 -1.85 0.69
N LYS A 68 -4.05 -1.54 0.94
CA LYS A 68 -3.59 -0.97 2.21
C LYS A 68 -4.05 0.49 2.30
N SER A 69 -5.18 0.67 2.97
CA SER A 69 -5.79 1.99 3.18
C SER A 69 -5.99 2.34 4.65
N PHE A 70 -5.87 1.34 5.53
CA PHE A 70 -6.00 1.42 6.98
C PHE A 70 -5.60 0.08 7.61
N ASP A 71 -4.72 0.10 8.61
CA ASP A 71 -4.37 -1.08 9.40
C ASP A 71 -5.56 -1.48 10.30
N TYR A 72 -6.50 -2.23 9.74
CA TYR A 72 -7.62 -2.82 10.46
C TYR A 72 -7.12 -4.02 11.26
N ARG A 73 -6.41 -3.76 12.36
CA ARG A 73 -6.16 -4.80 13.36
C ARG A 73 -7.48 -5.07 14.08
N GLU A 74 -8.23 -6.05 13.57
CA GLU A 74 -9.28 -6.71 14.34
C GLU A 74 -8.56 -7.23 15.59
N LYS A 75 -8.79 -6.59 16.74
CA LYS A 75 -8.18 -6.95 18.01
C LYS A 75 -8.60 -8.38 18.35
N ASP A 76 -7.81 -9.35 17.92
CA ASP A 76 -7.60 -10.53 18.74
C ASP A 76 -7.00 -10.01 20.05
N ALA A 77 -7.85 -9.98 21.07
CA ALA A 77 -7.47 -9.63 22.42
C ALA A 77 -6.32 -10.54 22.84
N GLU A 78 -5.26 -9.96 23.41
CA GLU A 78 -4.09 -10.65 23.96
C GLU A 78 -2.99 -11.05 22.94
N ALA A 79 -2.20 -10.08 22.48
CA ALA A 79 -0.74 -10.17 22.57
C ALA A 79 -0.06 -8.87 22.12
N HIS A 80 0.96 -8.49 22.87
CA HIS A 80 1.73 -7.26 22.74
C HIS A 80 2.47 -7.12 21.41
N LYS A 81 2.27 -5.99 20.73
CA LYS A 81 3.29 -4.93 20.55
C LYS A 81 2.64 -3.70 19.91
N HIS A 82 2.45 -2.69 20.75
CA HIS A 82 2.21 -1.32 20.31
C HIS A 82 3.46 -0.78 19.62
N GLN A 83 3.23 0.21 18.74
CA GLN A 83 4.21 1.19 18.24
C GLN A 83 4.73 0.93 16.82
N GLN A 84 3.81 0.81 15.86
CA GLN A 84 3.92 1.33 14.48
C GLN A 84 2.55 1.07 13.80
N CYS A 85 1.54 1.94 14.00
CA CYS A 85 0.18 1.67 13.50
C CYS A 85 -0.62 2.96 13.19
N HIS A 86 0.07 4.05 12.89
CA HIS A 86 -0.55 5.39 12.90
C HIS A 86 -0.40 6.18 11.60
N ARG A 87 -0.18 5.53 10.44
CA ARG A 87 0.10 6.27 9.19
C ARG A 87 -0.80 5.96 7.99
N ASP A 88 -1.62 4.91 8.02
CA ASP A 88 -2.54 4.58 6.91
C ASP A 88 -3.95 5.15 7.13
N VAL A 89 -4.07 6.45 7.39
CA VAL A 89 -5.36 7.07 7.78
C VAL A 89 -5.77 8.20 6.84
N LEU A 90 -4.92 8.55 5.87
CA LEU A 90 -5.09 9.74 5.05
C LEU A 90 -6.33 9.65 4.15
N GLN A 91 -6.54 8.50 3.49
CA GLN A 91 -7.69 8.33 2.60
C GLN A 91 -9.02 8.28 3.36
N VAL A 92 -9.13 7.48 4.43
CA VAL A 92 -10.34 7.37 5.25
C VAL A 92 -10.67 8.73 5.91
N LEU A 93 -9.65 9.43 6.44
CA LEU A 93 -9.85 10.73 7.07
C LEU A 93 -10.38 11.76 6.09
N ASN A 94 -9.84 11.83 4.87
CA ASN A 94 -10.32 12.77 3.86
C ASN A 94 -11.77 12.48 3.48
N LEU A 95 -12.13 11.21 3.24
CA LEU A 95 -13.52 10.83 2.95
C LEU A 95 -14.49 11.20 4.09
N LEU A 96 -14.07 11.01 5.34
CA LEU A 96 -14.84 11.43 6.50
C LEU A 96 -15.01 12.96 6.54
N LEU A 97 -13.95 13.73 6.26
CA LEU A 97 -14.02 15.19 6.21
C LEU A 97 -14.97 15.67 5.11
N TYR A 98 -14.95 15.09 3.92
CA TYR A 98 -15.91 15.41 2.86
C TYR A 98 -17.35 15.14 3.29
N LYS A 99 -17.61 13.97 3.90
CA LYS A 99 -18.94 13.62 4.44
C LYS A 99 -19.41 14.58 5.53
N LEU A 100 -18.55 14.90 6.49
CA LEU A 100 -18.86 15.79 7.61
C LEU A 100 -19.12 17.22 7.15
N THR A 101 -18.38 17.69 6.13
CA THR A 101 -18.52 19.03 5.56
C THR A 101 -19.55 19.12 4.44
N ARG A 102 -20.17 17.99 4.06
CA ARG A 102 -21.13 17.86 2.95
C ARG A 102 -20.59 18.40 1.62
N ARG A 103 -19.29 18.25 1.40
CA ARG A 103 -18.65 18.63 0.14
C ARG A 103 -18.61 17.43 -0.80
N PRO A 104 -18.73 17.66 -2.13
CA PRO A 104 -18.47 16.59 -3.09
C PRO A 104 -17.02 16.14 -2.96
N TYR A 105 -16.77 14.85 -3.24
CA TYR A 105 -15.41 14.32 -3.29
C TYR A 105 -14.62 14.99 -4.40
N ASP A 106 -13.35 15.27 -4.12
CA ASP A 106 -12.40 15.73 -5.12
C ASP A 106 -11.59 14.52 -5.58
N ASP A 107 -11.99 13.94 -6.71
CA ASP A 107 -11.37 12.72 -7.23
C ASP A 107 -9.90 12.92 -7.61
N ILE A 108 -9.52 14.14 -8.01
CA ILE A 108 -8.12 14.45 -8.34
C ILE A 108 -7.29 14.46 -7.06
N LEU A 109 -7.78 15.11 -6.00
CA LEU A 109 -7.09 15.12 -4.71
C LEU A 109 -7.02 13.71 -4.09
N LEU A 110 -8.12 12.95 -4.13
CA LEU A 110 -8.14 11.59 -3.59
C LEU A 110 -7.23 10.65 -4.38
N GLY A 111 -7.16 10.79 -5.70
CA GLY A 111 -6.21 10.06 -6.54
C GLY A 111 -4.76 10.43 -6.23
N PHE A 112 -4.47 11.71 -6.06
CA PHE A 112 -3.14 12.17 -5.65
C PHE A 112 -2.73 11.59 -4.29
N LEU A 113 -3.61 11.68 -3.29
CA LEU A 113 -3.35 11.18 -1.94
C LEU A 113 -3.14 9.66 -1.92
N PHE A 114 -3.85 8.92 -2.77
CA PHE A 114 -3.62 7.49 -2.93
C PHE A 114 -2.18 7.21 -3.38
N VAL A 115 -1.70 7.87 -4.43
CA VAL A 115 -0.33 7.64 -4.94
C VAL A 115 0.72 8.10 -3.93
N ASP A 116 0.50 9.23 -3.26
CA ASP A 116 1.38 9.76 -2.21
C ASP A 116 1.49 8.79 -1.03
N GLU A 117 0.36 8.25 -0.56
CA GLU A 117 0.30 7.25 0.52
C GLU A 117 1.06 5.97 0.13
N HIS A 118 0.97 5.51 -1.12
CA HIS A 118 1.69 4.33 -1.59
C HIS A 118 3.20 4.52 -1.66
N LEU A 119 3.67 5.70 -2.08
CA LEU A 119 5.09 6.01 -2.08
C LEU A 119 5.65 6.05 -0.65
N VAL A 120 4.89 6.64 0.29
CA VAL A 120 5.25 6.64 1.71
C VAL A 120 5.26 5.22 2.26
N ASP A 121 4.28 4.39 1.93
CA ASP A 121 4.18 2.99 2.36
C ASP A 121 5.36 2.14 1.88
N ILE A 122 5.70 2.23 0.59
CA ILE A 122 6.89 1.55 0.04
C ILE A 122 8.17 2.07 0.71
N GLY A 123 8.22 3.35 1.08
CA GLY A 123 9.33 3.95 1.83
C GLY A 123 9.49 3.38 3.24
N ASP A 124 8.40 3.34 4.01
CA ASP A 124 8.40 2.88 5.39
C ASP A 124 8.66 1.36 5.50
N ASP A 125 8.09 0.58 4.57
CA ASP A 125 8.14 -0.90 4.58
C ASP A 125 9.02 -1.48 3.45
N LEU A 126 10.04 -0.73 2.99
CA LEU A 126 10.86 -1.09 1.82
C LEU A 126 11.44 -2.52 1.89
N VAL A 127 11.83 -2.96 3.08
CA VAL A 127 12.38 -4.30 3.32
C VAL A 127 11.34 -5.39 3.08
N ASP A 128 10.10 -5.18 3.48
CA ASP A 128 9.01 -6.15 3.32
C ASP A 128 8.56 -6.26 1.86
N TYR A 129 8.54 -5.12 1.15
CA TYR A 129 8.36 -5.09 -0.29
C TYR A 129 9.48 -5.81 -1.02
N GLU A 130 10.74 -5.56 -0.64
CA GLU A 130 11.89 -6.24 -1.22
C GLU A 130 11.80 -7.75 -1.00
N ALA A 131 11.44 -8.22 0.20
CA ALA A 131 11.27 -9.63 0.49
C ALA A 131 10.23 -10.28 -0.44
N SER A 132 9.07 -9.64 -0.64
CA SER A 132 8.03 -10.13 -1.55
C SER A 132 8.52 -10.23 -3.00
N TYR A 133 9.29 -9.23 -3.44
CA TYR A 133 9.88 -9.20 -4.78
C TYR A 133 11.03 -10.21 -4.95
N ILE A 134 11.82 -10.46 -3.91
CA ILE A 134 12.87 -11.48 -3.88
C ILE A 134 12.24 -12.85 -4.11
N HIS A 135 11.11 -13.16 -3.45
CA HIS A 135 10.42 -14.43 -3.67
C HIS A 135 9.91 -14.62 -5.11
N LEU A 136 9.56 -13.55 -5.81
CA LEU A 136 9.08 -13.59 -7.20
C LEU A 136 10.21 -13.57 -8.23
N TYR A 137 11.25 -12.79 -8.00
CA TYR A 137 12.25 -12.42 -9.01
C TYR A 137 13.70 -12.72 -8.63
N GLY A 138 13.94 -13.20 -7.41
CA GLY A 138 15.27 -13.46 -6.88
C GLY A 138 16.17 -12.23 -6.98
N LYS A 139 17.27 -12.35 -7.72
CA LYS A 139 18.27 -11.29 -7.90
C LYS A 139 17.74 -10.03 -8.60
N GLU A 140 16.68 -10.16 -9.39
CA GLU A 140 16.10 -9.04 -10.14
C GLU A 140 15.08 -8.23 -9.31
N ALA A 141 14.84 -8.62 -8.05
CA ALA A 141 13.84 -8.02 -7.18
C ALA A 141 14.01 -6.51 -7.01
N GLN A 142 15.21 -6.05 -6.67
CA GLN A 142 15.50 -4.63 -6.47
C GLN A 142 15.21 -3.81 -7.73
N MET A 143 15.65 -4.28 -8.90
CA MET A 143 15.37 -3.60 -10.17
C MET A 143 13.87 -3.54 -10.49
N ARG A 144 13.14 -4.63 -10.22
CA ARG A 144 11.67 -4.67 -10.41
C ARG A 144 10.94 -3.73 -9.45
N LEU A 145 11.43 -3.59 -8.21
CA LEU A 145 10.87 -2.67 -7.23
C LEU A 145 11.17 -1.22 -7.58
N VAL A 146 12.39 -0.92 -8.04
CA VAL A 146 12.76 0.40 -8.58
C VAL A 146 11.83 0.81 -9.73
N HIS A 147 11.52 -0.10 -10.66
CA HIS A 147 10.57 0.22 -11.74
C HIS A 147 9.19 0.61 -11.20
N ARG A 148 8.66 -0.11 -10.20
CA ARG A 148 7.38 0.25 -9.55
C ARG A 148 7.46 1.62 -8.88
N ILE A 149 8.53 1.91 -8.15
CA ILE A 149 8.72 3.22 -7.50
C ILE A 149 8.72 4.34 -8.55
N VAL A 150 9.48 4.18 -9.65
CA VAL A 150 9.51 5.15 -10.75
C VAL A 150 8.12 5.38 -11.35
N ASP A 151 7.35 4.31 -11.56
CA ASP A 151 5.98 4.42 -12.08
C ASP A 151 5.07 5.22 -11.13
N PHE A 152 5.18 5.01 -9.81
CA PHE A 152 4.43 5.76 -8.80
C PHE A 152 4.92 7.22 -8.69
N GLU A 153 6.22 7.48 -8.72
CA GLU A 153 6.79 8.83 -8.71
C GLU A 153 6.32 9.64 -9.93
N GLN A 154 6.26 9.02 -11.10
CA GLN A 154 5.77 9.66 -12.31
C GLN A 154 4.27 9.95 -12.24
N GLN A 155 3.46 9.03 -11.69
CA GLN A 155 2.04 9.26 -11.43
C GLN A 155 1.83 10.39 -10.42
N HIS A 156 2.60 10.40 -9.33
CA HIS A 156 2.56 11.42 -8.30
C HIS A 156 2.85 12.80 -8.89
N ALA A 157 3.93 12.92 -9.69
CA ALA A 157 4.27 14.17 -10.37
C ALA A 157 3.17 14.66 -11.32
N ASN A 158 2.58 13.75 -12.10
CA ASN A 158 1.50 14.08 -13.03
C ASN A 158 0.20 14.51 -12.33
N MET A 159 -0.13 13.88 -11.21
CA MET A 159 -1.31 14.24 -10.41
C MET A 159 -1.10 15.55 -9.64
N LEU A 160 0.10 15.78 -9.11
CA LEU A 160 0.45 17.03 -8.43
C LEU A 160 0.22 18.25 -9.34
N LEU A 161 0.55 18.14 -10.62
CA LEU A 161 0.33 19.22 -11.60
C LEU A 161 -1.16 19.53 -11.84
N GLN A 162 -2.06 18.57 -11.58
CA GLN A 162 -3.50 18.73 -11.76
C GLN A 162 -4.18 19.34 -10.52
N LEU A 163 -3.49 19.38 -9.38
CA LEU A 163 -4.02 19.99 -8.16
C LEU A 163 -4.05 21.52 -8.25
N PRO A 164 -4.95 22.19 -7.50
CA PRO A 164 -4.91 23.64 -7.34
C PRO A 164 -3.55 24.13 -6.84
N GLN A 165 -3.08 25.28 -7.35
CA GLN A 165 -1.74 25.81 -7.03
C GLN A 165 -1.48 25.89 -5.52
N GLN A 166 -2.46 26.34 -4.74
CA GLN A 166 -2.34 26.42 -3.28
C GLN A 166 -2.07 25.05 -2.63
N THR A 167 -2.71 23.99 -3.12
CA THR A 167 -2.49 22.62 -2.65
C THR A 167 -1.10 22.13 -3.04
N GLN A 168 -0.65 22.42 -4.27
CA GLN A 168 0.70 22.05 -4.71
C GLN A 168 1.78 22.68 -3.82
N GLU A 169 1.61 23.95 -3.46
CA GLU A 169 2.53 24.68 -2.58
C GLU A 169 2.57 24.06 -1.18
N LEU A 170 1.42 23.66 -0.64
CA LEU A 170 1.33 22.97 0.65
C LEU A 170 2.02 21.61 0.63
N VAL A 171 1.81 20.80 -0.41
CA VAL A 171 2.49 19.49 -0.56
C VAL A 171 4.00 19.67 -0.59
N LYS A 172 4.52 20.58 -1.43
CA LYS A 172 5.96 20.84 -1.55
C LYS A 172 6.57 21.32 -0.23
N LEU A 173 5.84 22.16 0.52
CA LEU A 173 6.26 22.60 1.85
C LEU A 173 6.39 21.43 2.81
N ARG A 174 5.37 20.55 2.88
CA ARG A 174 5.38 19.37 3.74
C ARG A 174 6.48 18.38 3.38
N GLN A 175 6.72 18.17 2.09
CA GLN A 175 7.81 17.33 1.60
C GLN A 175 9.17 17.88 2.04
N HIS A 176 9.39 19.20 1.93
CA HIS A 176 10.61 19.83 2.42
C HIS A 176 10.76 19.71 3.95
N GLU A 177 9.67 19.85 4.72
CA GLU A 177 9.69 19.63 6.18
C GLU A 177 10.06 18.20 6.54
N ALA A 178 9.49 17.20 5.85
CA ALA A 178 9.82 15.79 6.02
C ALA A 178 11.26 15.45 5.59
N ALA A 179 11.76 16.11 4.54
CA ALA A 179 13.10 15.94 4.00
C ALA A 179 14.22 16.51 4.91
N SER A 180 13.85 17.19 6.00
CA SER A 180 14.81 17.84 6.91
C SER A 180 15.74 16.87 7.64
N VAL A 181 15.42 15.56 7.66
CA VAL A 181 16.27 14.51 8.23
C VAL A 181 17.27 14.01 7.19
N ALA A 182 18.57 13.97 7.53
CA ALA A 182 19.60 13.49 6.60
C ALA A 182 19.31 12.07 6.09
N GLY A 183 19.28 11.90 4.76
CA GLY A 183 19.01 10.62 4.09
C GLY A 183 17.56 10.41 3.63
N SER A 184 16.62 11.27 4.06
CA SER A 184 15.19 11.19 3.69
C SER A 184 14.89 11.51 2.21
N GLU A 185 15.85 12.09 1.48
CA GLU A 185 15.70 12.43 0.05
C GLU A 185 16.06 11.27 -0.90
N LYS A 186 16.48 10.10 -0.38
CA LYS A 186 17.00 9.01 -1.22
C LYS A 186 16.46 7.66 -0.80
N TRP A 187 16.08 6.86 -1.80
CA TRP A 187 15.85 5.43 -1.65
C TRP A 187 17.17 4.72 -1.34
N VAL A 188 17.23 4.04 -0.21
CA VAL A 188 18.40 3.24 0.19
C VAL A 188 17.97 1.79 0.30
N PHE A 189 18.30 1.00 -0.71
CA PHE A 189 18.05 -0.45 -0.70
C PHE A 189 19.11 -1.15 0.14
N PRO A 190 18.73 -2.03 1.08
CA PRO A 190 19.69 -2.90 1.75
C PRO A 190 20.24 -3.94 0.77
N SER A 191 21.23 -4.72 1.21
CA SER A 191 21.72 -5.85 0.40
C SER A 191 20.70 -6.98 0.44
N ALA A 192 20.25 -7.43 -0.74
CA ALA A 192 19.28 -8.51 -0.85
C ALA A 192 19.77 -9.80 -0.17
N ILE A 193 18.95 -10.33 0.74
CA ILE A 193 19.19 -11.61 1.40
C ILE A 193 18.47 -12.69 0.61
N LEU A 194 19.23 -13.50 -0.13
CA LEU A 194 18.69 -14.58 -0.97
C LEU A 194 18.63 -15.93 -0.25
N ASP A 195 19.42 -16.08 0.81
CA ASP A 195 19.48 -17.25 1.68
C ASP A 195 19.54 -16.76 3.13
N GLU A 196 18.38 -16.73 3.78
CA GLU A 196 18.23 -16.28 5.16
C GLU A 196 19.04 -17.17 6.12
N GLY A 197 19.09 -18.49 5.87
CA GLY A 197 19.83 -19.43 6.72
C GLY A 197 21.31 -19.11 6.72
N LYS A 198 21.90 -19.00 5.54
CA LYS A 198 23.31 -18.64 5.38
C LYS A 198 23.62 -17.25 5.95
N TYR A 199 22.73 -16.27 5.72
CA TYR A 199 22.93 -14.93 6.25
C TYR A 199 22.97 -14.90 7.78
N ARG A 200 22.10 -15.66 8.45
CA ARG A 200 22.09 -15.77 9.92
C ARG A 200 23.32 -16.48 10.47
N ASP A 201 23.81 -17.50 9.76
CA ASP A 201 25.07 -18.19 10.08
C ASP A 201 26.28 -17.25 9.95
N ASP A 202 26.38 -16.51 8.83
CA ASP A 202 27.46 -15.56 8.54
C ASP A 202 27.47 -14.38 9.53
N MET A 203 26.30 -13.97 10.03
CA MET A 203 26.14 -12.92 11.04
C MET A 203 26.30 -13.39 12.50
N GLY A 204 26.50 -14.69 12.73
CA GLY A 204 26.60 -15.26 14.07
C GLY A 204 25.32 -15.12 14.92
N LEU A 205 24.15 -14.99 14.27
CA LEU A 205 22.85 -14.79 14.92
C LEU A 205 22.17 -16.10 15.36
N VAL A 206 22.90 -17.21 15.36
CA VAL A 206 22.42 -18.48 15.90
C VAL A 206 22.44 -18.40 17.43
N SER A 207 21.27 -18.19 18.04
CA SER A 207 21.08 -18.26 19.48
C SER A 207 21.35 -19.67 19.99
N SER A 208 22.09 -19.74 21.09
CA SER A 208 22.17 -20.89 21.97
C SER A 208 20.76 -21.34 22.38
N SER A 209 20.25 -22.40 21.77
CA SER A 209 19.14 -23.18 22.30
C SER A 209 19.13 -24.60 21.73
N GLU A 210 20.18 -25.37 22.04
CA GLU A 210 20.07 -26.82 22.23
C GLU A 210 21.05 -27.21 23.35
N SER A 211 20.54 -27.21 24.57
CA SER A 211 21.12 -27.97 25.68
C SER A 211 19.97 -28.47 26.55
N GLU A 212 19.64 -29.74 26.32
CA GLU A 212 18.98 -30.75 27.17
C GLU A 212 17.58 -30.49 27.73
#